data_AF-A0A158GKM8-F1
#
_entry.id   AF-A0A158GKM8-F1
#
_cell.length_a   1.000
_cell.length_b   1.000
_cell.length_c   1.000
_cell.angle_alpha   90.00
_cell.angle_beta   90.00
_cell.angle_gamma   90.00
#
_symmetry.space_group_name_H-M   'P 1'
#
loop_
_entity.id
_entity.type
_entity.pdbx_description
1 polymer ?
#
loop_
_entity_poly.entity_id
_entity_poly.type
_entity_poly.pdbx_seq_one_letter_code
_entity_poly.pdbx_strand_id
1 'polypeptide(L)'
;MRIAQHSVAGEAVFRPQTSEAPSTDDDQQALDEYACDRSNLPWVIFRAAHRATHTSALPARARALLAALARTVDAARPYAPIFARRELLTGRAQQSMRTFYRGLDDLEAAGFITRPPQTRYGQAGLFGRAYLHLTPKAAALLGLIESQGAIESTPAASQEDANQTATPISCAHPSVTVADGAIYKDLIPETQKRQPGRLPADLKRLLPLGFREFLIFKLMREAKLHGKLLSDVVEASWTHLSRAKHPISYLRTLLHAPVDFAYRLRSQRSALEREQQQRLRSQRTEDAIAKLSGQSFVSRDGLRRYRISDDRGSITIQHRDELKPRVHAGAWAQDFVAALDAGHVVPVAHAPDASDAEHDHPSTVTPTPQPSRPFERSGNVEAHLGDLKRILRLKLAGVAPTMKLRDVAAPPTPERLRPPLLSTLLKAVPDALPGMPHALRAFHARD
;
A
#
# COMPACT_ATOMS: atom_id res chain seq x y z
N MET A 1 -21.30 -70.75 31.30
CA MET A 1 -19.97 -70.22 30.93
C MET A 1 -19.97 -69.93 29.44
N ARG A 2 -19.90 -68.65 29.06
CA ARG A 2 -19.67 -68.21 27.68
C ARG A 2 -18.51 -67.24 27.72
N ILE A 3 -17.36 -67.74 27.25
CA ILE A 3 -16.10 -67.02 27.19
C ILE A 3 -16.23 -65.99 26.06
N ALA A 4 -15.96 -64.73 26.38
CA ALA A 4 -15.93 -63.64 25.41
C ALA A 4 -14.84 -63.91 24.36
N GLN A 5 -15.24 -64.05 23.10
CA GLN A 5 -14.30 -63.98 21.99
C GLN A 5 -13.97 -62.51 21.72
N HIS A 6 -12.73 -62.13 21.95
CA HIS A 6 -12.16 -60.91 21.44
C HIS A 6 -12.10 -61.01 19.91
N SER A 7 -12.65 -60.00 19.22
CA SER A 7 -12.53 -59.81 17.79
C SER A 7 -11.05 -59.77 17.38
N VAL A 8 -10.63 -60.79 16.64
CA VAL A 8 -9.30 -60.91 16.04
C VAL A 8 -9.17 -59.89 14.90
N ALA A 9 -8.03 -59.21 14.89
CA ALA A 9 -7.66 -58.17 13.94
C ALA A 9 -7.77 -58.64 12.48
N GLY A 10 -8.54 -57.91 11.65
CA GLY A 10 -8.56 -58.18 10.21
C GLY A 10 -9.68 -57.52 9.40
N GLU A 11 -10.85 -57.26 9.99
CA GLU A 11 -11.95 -56.62 9.25
C GLU A 11 -12.02 -55.13 9.57
N ALA A 12 -10.97 -54.40 9.17
CA ALA A 12 -11.10 -52.98 8.98
C ALA A 12 -11.99 -52.78 7.74
N VAL A 13 -13.27 -52.48 7.97
CA VAL A 13 -14.13 -51.84 6.98
C VAL A 13 -13.33 -50.66 6.45
N PHE A 14 -12.84 -50.76 5.22
CA PHE A 14 -12.29 -49.63 4.48
C PHE A 14 -13.42 -48.63 4.32
N ARG A 15 -13.61 -47.76 5.31
CA ARG A 15 -14.20 -46.46 5.03
C ARG A 15 -13.17 -45.78 4.15
N PRO A 16 -13.48 -45.43 2.88
CA PRO A 16 -12.69 -44.42 2.22
C PRO A 16 -12.76 -43.21 3.15
N GLN A 17 -11.65 -42.90 3.81
CA GLN A 17 -11.48 -41.56 4.35
C GLN A 17 -11.73 -40.69 3.14
N THR A 18 -12.77 -39.86 3.21
CA THR A 18 -12.98 -38.77 2.26
C THR A 18 -11.66 -38.04 2.19
N SER A 19 -10.88 -38.37 1.15
CA SER A 19 -9.67 -37.68 0.82
C SER A 19 -10.11 -36.24 0.68
N GLU A 20 -9.63 -35.37 1.56
CA GLU A 20 -9.48 -33.98 1.20
C GLU A 20 -8.84 -34.04 -0.19
N ALA A 21 -9.54 -33.50 -1.19
CA ALA A 21 -9.02 -33.49 -2.54
C ALA A 21 -7.62 -32.89 -2.44
N PRO A 22 -6.56 -33.57 -2.90
CA PRO A 22 -5.23 -32.99 -2.89
C PRO A 22 -5.37 -31.61 -3.51
N SER A 23 -4.85 -30.60 -2.80
CA SER A 23 -4.97 -29.24 -3.30
C SER A 23 -4.39 -29.24 -4.72
N THR A 24 -5.05 -28.58 -5.66
CA THR A 24 -4.56 -28.50 -7.05
C THR A 24 -3.12 -28.02 -7.11
N ASP A 25 -2.72 -27.24 -6.09
CA ASP A 25 -1.38 -26.73 -5.87
C ASP A 25 -0.36 -27.84 -5.54
N ASP A 26 -0.72 -28.87 -4.76
CA ASP A 26 0.16 -30.02 -4.47
C ASP A 26 0.37 -30.90 -5.71
N ASP A 27 -0.70 -31.13 -6.49
CA ASP A 27 -0.62 -31.88 -7.74
C ASP A 27 0.15 -31.09 -8.82
N GLN A 28 -0.02 -29.77 -8.89
CA GLN A 28 0.79 -28.92 -9.76
C GLN A 28 2.24 -28.85 -9.30
N GLN A 29 2.51 -28.79 -8.00
CA GLN A 29 3.87 -28.82 -7.48
C GLN A 29 4.54 -30.15 -7.80
N ALA A 30 3.84 -31.29 -7.63
CA ALA A 30 4.36 -32.59 -8.04
C ALA A 30 4.63 -32.63 -9.56
N LEU A 31 3.69 -32.15 -10.38
CA LEU A 31 3.86 -32.08 -11.83
C LEU A 31 5.03 -31.18 -12.24
N ASP A 32 5.25 -30.05 -11.57
CA ASP A 32 6.36 -29.13 -11.81
C ASP A 32 7.71 -29.73 -11.35
N GLU A 33 7.72 -30.43 -10.21
CA GLU A 33 8.87 -31.21 -9.73
C GLU A 33 9.26 -32.32 -10.73
N TYR A 34 8.28 -33.01 -11.32
CA TYR A 34 8.50 -34.00 -12.39
C TYR A 34 8.81 -33.36 -13.76
N ALA A 35 8.31 -32.15 -14.03
CA ALA A 35 8.55 -31.45 -15.30
C ALA A 35 9.98 -30.92 -15.45
N CYS A 36 10.72 -30.77 -14.35
CA CYS A 36 12.10 -30.28 -14.34
C CYS A 36 13.09 -31.16 -15.17
N ASP A 37 12.72 -32.39 -15.52
CA ASP A 37 13.52 -33.32 -16.33
C ASP A 37 13.04 -33.44 -17.79
N ARG A 38 12.08 -32.60 -18.25
CA ARG A 38 11.56 -32.63 -19.65
C ARG A 38 12.45 -31.98 -20.70
N SER A 39 13.53 -31.31 -20.30
CA SER A 39 14.46 -30.75 -21.29
C SER A 39 15.25 -31.88 -21.94
N ASN A 40 15.17 -31.96 -23.27
CA ASN A 40 15.98 -32.90 -24.04
C ASN A 40 17.46 -32.60 -23.79
N LEU A 41 18.10 -33.42 -22.96
CA LEU A 41 19.52 -33.28 -22.65
C LEU A 41 20.33 -33.46 -23.94
N PRO A 42 21.41 -32.68 -24.14
CA PRO A 42 22.35 -32.94 -25.22
C PRO A 42 22.83 -34.39 -25.18
N TRP A 43 22.94 -35.03 -26.35
CA TRP A 43 23.27 -36.46 -26.47
C TRP A 43 24.50 -36.88 -25.66
N VAL A 44 25.53 -36.01 -25.61
CA VAL A 44 26.76 -36.24 -24.83
C VAL A 44 26.46 -36.38 -23.32
N ILE A 45 25.62 -35.49 -22.79
CA ILE A 45 25.23 -35.48 -21.37
C ILE A 45 24.29 -36.65 -21.06
N PHE A 46 23.36 -36.95 -21.96
CA PHE A 46 22.50 -38.12 -21.84
C PHE A 46 23.32 -39.42 -21.77
N ARG A 47 24.28 -39.60 -22.69
CA ARG A 47 25.19 -40.74 -22.72
C ARG A 47 26.05 -40.80 -21.46
N ALA A 48 26.56 -39.66 -20.98
CA ALA A 48 27.34 -39.59 -19.75
C ALA A 48 26.52 -40.02 -18.53
N ALA A 49 25.30 -39.51 -18.37
CA ALA A 49 24.41 -39.90 -17.29
C ALA A 49 24.04 -41.40 -17.36
N HIS A 50 23.80 -41.92 -18.56
CA HIS A 50 23.55 -43.36 -18.76
C HIS A 50 24.78 -44.21 -18.42
N ARG A 51 25.99 -43.77 -18.77
CA ARG A 51 27.23 -44.48 -18.39
C ARG A 51 27.43 -44.49 -16.88
N ALA A 52 27.14 -43.36 -16.21
CA ALA A 52 27.25 -43.24 -14.77
C ALA A 52 26.38 -44.26 -14.00
N THR A 53 25.17 -44.57 -14.50
CA THR A 53 24.28 -45.56 -13.87
C THR A 53 24.75 -47.00 -14.05
N HIS A 54 25.62 -47.27 -15.02
CA HIS A 54 26.13 -48.60 -15.36
C HIS A 54 27.56 -48.84 -14.84
N THR A 55 28.15 -47.91 -14.11
CA THR A 55 29.49 -48.05 -13.53
C THR A 55 29.52 -49.10 -12.40
N SER A 56 29.96 -50.33 -12.69
CA SER A 56 30.03 -51.42 -11.71
C SER A 56 30.96 -51.15 -10.51
N ALA A 57 31.91 -50.22 -10.65
CA ALA A 57 32.85 -49.85 -9.60
C ALA A 57 32.22 -49.09 -8.41
N LEU A 58 30.93 -48.71 -8.49
CA LEU A 58 30.27 -47.86 -7.51
C LEU A 58 28.98 -48.47 -6.95
N PRO A 59 28.67 -48.25 -5.66
CA PRO A 59 27.38 -48.65 -5.09
C PRO A 59 26.23 -47.89 -5.77
N ALA A 60 25.03 -48.48 -5.75
CA ALA A 60 23.84 -47.93 -6.44
C ALA A 60 23.56 -46.46 -6.08
N ARG A 61 23.75 -46.08 -4.81
CA ARG A 61 23.59 -44.68 -4.35
C ARG A 61 24.60 -43.72 -5.00
N ALA A 62 25.87 -44.12 -5.10
CA ALA A 62 26.92 -43.31 -5.71
C ALA A 62 26.73 -43.21 -7.23
N ARG A 63 26.25 -44.27 -7.87
CA ARG A 63 25.89 -44.26 -9.30
C ARG A 63 24.78 -43.27 -9.62
N ALA A 64 23.71 -43.25 -8.82
CA ALA A 64 22.61 -42.30 -8.99
C ALA A 64 23.10 -40.85 -8.81
N LEU A 65 23.98 -40.60 -7.82
CA LEU A 65 24.57 -39.29 -7.61
C LEU A 65 25.49 -38.88 -8.76
N LEU A 66 26.35 -39.79 -9.25
CA LEU A 66 27.22 -39.54 -10.40
C LEU A 66 26.41 -39.24 -11.67
N ALA A 67 25.28 -39.92 -11.87
CA ALA A 67 24.36 -39.63 -12.97
C ALA A 67 23.71 -38.25 -12.83
N ALA A 68 23.31 -37.86 -11.62
CA ALA A 68 22.78 -36.52 -11.34
C ALA A 68 23.85 -35.43 -11.59
N LEU A 69 25.11 -35.67 -11.19
CA LEU A 69 26.23 -34.77 -11.47
C LEU A 69 26.49 -34.65 -12.97
N ALA A 70 26.52 -35.77 -13.70
CA ALA A 70 26.72 -35.77 -15.15
C ALA A 70 25.68 -34.91 -15.89
N ARG A 71 24.42 -34.88 -15.42
CA ARG A 71 23.37 -34.00 -15.96
C ARG A 71 23.55 -32.50 -15.65
N THR A 72 24.42 -32.15 -14.71
CA THR A 72 24.68 -30.75 -14.29
C THR A 72 26.00 -30.19 -14.81
N VAL A 73 26.89 -31.05 -15.28
CA VAL A 73 28.22 -30.67 -15.75
C VAL A 73 28.13 -30.13 -17.18
N ASP A 74 28.90 -29.09 -17.46
CA ASP A 74 29.08 -28.57 -18.82
C ASP A 74 30.02 -29.50 -19.61
N ALA A 75 29.53 -30.04 -20.73
CA ALA A 75 30.31 -30.92 -21.61
C ALA A 75 31.57 -30.23 -22.17
N ALA A 76 31.53 -28.91 -22.39
CA ALA A 76 32.68 -28.17 -22.92
C ALA A 76 33.79 -27.99 -21.89
N ARG A 77 33.47 -28.07 -20.59
CA ARG A 77 34.41 -27.84 -19.48
C ARG A 77 34.20 -28.85 -18.35
N PRO A 78 34.58 -30.13 -18.55
CA PRO A 78 34.28 -31.20 -17.60
C PRO A 78 34.96 -31.05 -16.23
N TYR A 79 36.06 -30.28 -16.15
CA TYR A 79 36.81 -30.05 -14.92
C TYR A 79 36.37 -28.79 -14.14
N ALA A 80 35.45 -28.01 -14.69
CA ALA A 80 34.95 -26.81 -14.05
C ALA A 80 34.20 -27.14 -12.74
N PRO A 81 34.14 -26.20 -11.78
CA PRO A 81 33.36 -26.38 -10.56
C PRO A 81 31.87 -26.56 -10.91
N ILE A 82 31.25 -27.56 -10.29
CA ILE A 82 29.83 -27.83 -10.48
C ILE A 82 29.01 -26.90 -9.58
N PHE A 83 28.30 -25.95 -10.19
CA PHE A 83 27.47 -24.95 -9.50
C PHE A 83 26.06 -25.45 -9.17
N ALA A 84 25.92 -26.71 -8.79
CA ALA A 84 24.64 -27.29 -8.44
C ALA A 84 24.34 -27.11 -6.94
N ARG A 85 23.12 -26.68 -6.63
CA ARG A 85 22.62 -26.68 -5.24
C ARG A 85 22.43 -28.11 -4.75
N ARG A 86 22.58 -28.31 -3.44
CA ARG A 86 22.46 -29.66 -2.83
C ARG A 86 21.05 -30.21 -3.04
N GLU A 87 20.04 -29.36 -2.90
CA GLU A 87 18.62 -29.71 -3.09
C GLU A 87 18.34 -30.22 -4.50
N LEU A 88 18.95 -29.57 -5.51
CA LEU A 88 18.82 -29.96 -6.92
C LEU A 88 19.44 -31.34 -7.17
N LEU A 89 20.63 -31.59 -6.61
CA LEU A 89 21.31 -32.89 -6.76
C LEU A 89 20.56 -34.00 -6.00
N THR A 90 20.07 -33.74 -4.80
CA THR A 90 19.27 -34.71 -4.04
C THR A 90 17.96 -35.06 -4.74
N GLY A 91 17.28 -34.07 -5.35
CA GLY A 91 16.06 -34.30 -6.12
C GLY A 91 16.32 -35.18 -7.35
N ARG A 92 17.36 -34.86 -8.13
CA ARG A 92 17.75 -35.63 -9.33
C ARG A 92 18.25 -37.04 -9.01
N ALA A 93 18.95 -37.20 -7.90
CA ALA A 93 19.41 -38.52 -7.44
C ALA A 93 18.32 -39.31 -6.70
N GLN A 94 17.17 -38.68 -6.41
CA GLN A 94 16.08 -39.21 -5.57
C GLN A 94 16.58 -39.77 -4.23
N GLN A 95 17.46 -39.00 -3.58
CA GLN A 95 18.10 -39.39 -2.32
C GLN A 95 17.87 -38.36 -1.23
N SER A 96 17.67 -38.82 0.00
CA SER A 96 17.69 -37.95 1.17
C SER A 96 19.08 -37.31 1.36
N MET A 97 19.12 -36.13 1.99
CA MET A 97 20.35 -35.38 2.24
C MET A 97 21.42 -36.21 2.97
N ARG A 98 21.02 -37.09 3.90
CA ARG A 98 21.94 -38.01 4.61
C ARG A 98 22.57 -39.03 3.67
N THR A 99 21.78 -39.60 2.77
CA THR A 99 22.25 -40.60 1.80
C THR A 99 23.14 -39.96 0.74
N PHE A 100 22.81 -38.72 0.36
CA PHE A 100 23.62 -37.89 -0.53
C PHE A 100 25.05 -37.68 -0.01
N TYR A 101 25.25 -37.30 1.25
CA TYR A 101 26.60 -37.15 1.79
C TYR A 101 27.38 -38.47 1.81
N ARG A 102 26.74 -39.59 2.16
CA ARG A 102 27.37 -40.92 2.08
C ARG A 102 27.76 -41.28 0.64
N GLY A 103 26.90 -40.93 -0.33
CA GLY A 103 27.20 -41.11 -1.75
C GLY A 103 28.37 -40.24 -2.22
N LEU A 104 28.50 -39.01 -1.70
CA LEU A 104 29.67 -38.16 -1.97
C LEU A 104 30.95 -38.77 -1.41
N ASP A 105 30.91 -39.32 -0.19
CA ASP A 105 32.07 -39.97 0.42
C ASP A 105 32.51 -41.20 -0.39
N ASP A 106 31.56 -42.02 -0.86
CA ASP A 106 31.86 -43.16 -1.74
C ASP A 106 32.48 -42.73 -3.07
N LEU A 107 32.00 -41.63 -3.67
CA LEU A 107 32.52 -41.10 -4.93
C LEU A 107 33.92 -40.51 -4.77
N GLU A 108 34.20 -39.85 -3.64
CA GLU A 108 35.52 -39.36 -3.32
C GLU A 108 36.49 -40.50 -3.05
N ALA A 109 36.07 -41.51 -2.26
CA ALA A 109 36.87 -42.71 -1.99
C ALA A 109 37.22 -43.49 -3.26
N ALA A 110 36.30 -43.56 -4.22
CA ALA A 110 36.53 -44.18 -5.52
C ALA A 110 37.27 -43.28 -6.53
N GLY A 111 37.56 -42.03 -6.16
CA GLY A 111 38.33 -41.07 -6.94
C GLY A 111 37.59 -40.50 -8.15
N PHE A 112 36.26 -40.37 -8.08
CA PHE A 112 35.43 -39.78 -9.14
C PHE A 112 35.19 -38.28 -8.96
N ILE A 113 35.25 -37.79 -7.72
CA ILE A 113 35.09 -36.37 -7.41
C ILE A 113 36.22 -35.90 -6.51
N THR A 114 36.51 -34.60 -6.57
CA THR A 114 37.35 -33.93 -5.58
C THR A 114 36.56 -32.84 -4.86
N ARG A 115 36.72 -32.80 -3.53
CA ARG A 115 36.14 -31.76 -2.67
C ARG A 115 37.27 -30.85 -2.18
N PRO A 116 37.54 -29.72 -2.84
CA PRO A 116 38.49 -28.75 -2.33
C PRO A 116 38.09 -28.29 -0.93
N PRO A 117 39.06 -28.06 -0.03
CA PRO A 117 38.78 -27.58 1.32
C PRO A 117 38.05 -26.24 1.27
N GLN A 118 37.10 -26.04 2.18
CA GLN A 118 36.32 -24.81 2.25
C GLN A 118 37.24 -23.63 2.62
N THR A 119 37.54 -22.77 1.65
CA THR A 119 38.35 -21.56 1.85
C THR A 119 37.61 -20.58 2.74
N ARG A 120 38.32 -19.87 3.62
CA ARG A 120 37.76 -18.77 4.41
C ARG A 120 37.93 -17.48 3.64
N TYR A 121 36.85 -16.73 3.47
CA TYR A 121 36.87 -15.46 2.74
C TYR A 121 37.24 -14.31 3.69
N GLY A 122 38.49 -13.86 3.61
CA GLY A 122 39.01 -12.67 4.29
C GLY A 122 38.97 -12.71 5.83
N GLN A 123 39.20 -11.54 6.46
CA GLN A 123 39.15 -11.36 7.92
C GLN A 123 37.73 -11.44 8.53
N ALA A 124 36.70 -11.61 7.71
CA ALA A 124 35.30 -11.61 8.15
C ALA A 124 34.83 -12.94 8.74
N GLY A 125 35.67 -13.99 8.76
CA GLY A 125 35.33 -15.29 9.35
C GLY A 125 34.22 -16.05 8.61
N LEU A 126 33.85 -15.62 7.39
CA LEU A 126 32.86 -16.32 6.56
C LEU A 126 33.54 -17.46 5.80
N PHE A 127 32.91 -18.62 5.81
CA PHE A 127 33.33 -19.75 4.99
C PHE A 127 32.84 -19.56 3.54
N GLY A 128 33.75 -19.69 2.58
CA GLY A 128 33.47 -19.72 1.15
C GLY A 128 32.66 -20.96 0.75
N ARG A 129 32.25 -21.04 -0.51
CA ARG A 129 31.54 -22.20 -1.04
C ARG A 129 32.56 -23.21 -1.58
N ALA A 130 32.52 -24.44 -1.07
CA ALA A 130 33.27 -25.54 -1.67
C ALA A 130 32.45 -26.14 -2.83
N TYR A 131 32.97 -26.01 -4.04
CA TYR A 131 32.36 -26.60 -5.25
C TYR A 131 32.94 -27.99 -5.51
N LEU A 132 32.13 -28.87 -6.10
CA LEU A 132 32.57 -30.21 -6.49
C LEU A 132 33.25 -30.14 -7.85
N HIS A 133 34.34 -30.89 -8.03
CA HIS A 133 35.00 -31.05 -9.32
C HIS A 133 35.03 -32.53 -9.73
N LEU A 134 34.87 -32.80 -11.03
CA LEU A 134 35.09 -34.14 -11.57
C LEU A 134 36.59 -34.41 -11.71
N THR A 135 37.00 -35.63 -11.38
CA THR A 135 38.36 -36.10 -11.66
C THR A 135 38.52 -36.46 -13.14
N PRO A 136 39.78 -36.51 -13.66
CA PRO A 136 40.06 -37.06 -14.99
C PRO A 136 39.49 -38.47 -15.19
N LYS A 137 39.56 -39.31 -14.15
CA LYS A 137 38.96 -40.65 -14.13
C LYS A 137 37.45 -40.62 -14.37
N ALA A 138 36.73 -39.70 -13.73
CA ALA A 138 35.29 -39.54 -13.94
C ALA A 138 34.96 -39.01 -15.33
N ALA A 139 35.67 -37.98 -15.79
CA ALA A 139 35.43 -37.38 -17.10
C ALA A 139 35.63 -38.39 -18.24
N ALA A 140 36.67 -39.25 -18.14
CA ALA A 140 36.93 -40.32 -19.10
C ALA A 140 35.83 -41.39 -19.09
N LEU A 141 35.41 -41.86 -17.91
CA LEU A 141 34.35 -42.87 -17.79
C LEU A 141 33.02 -42.34 -18.35
N LEU A 142 32.66 -41.11 -17.98
CA LEU A 142 31.45 -40.46 -18.48
C LEU A 142 31.50 -40.20 -20.00
N GLY A 143 32.67 -40.28 -20.63
CA GLY A 143 32.85 -40.00 -22.06
C GLY A 143 32.73 -38.52 -22.41
N LEU A 144 33.02 -37.64 -21.44
CA LEU A 144 33.11 -36.20 -21.67
C LEU A 144 34.45 -35.82 -22.31
N ILE A 145 35.43 -36.71 -22.20
CA ILE A 145 36.75 -36.60 -22.82
C ILE A 145 37.05 -37.92 -23.51
N GLU A 146 37.65 -37.85 -24.70
CA GLU A 146 38.19 -39.03 -25.37
C GLU A 146 39.37 -39.56 -24.55
N SER A 147 39.19 -40.75 -23.98
CA SER A 147 40.27 -41.45 -23.27
C SER A 147 41.36 -41.78 -24.28
N GLN A 148 42.40 -40.96 -24.35
CA GLN A 148 43.66 -41.36 -24.98
C GLN A 148 44.10 -42.64 -24.27
N GLY A 149 44.25 -43.72 -25.04
CA GLY A 149 44.27 -45.08 -24.53
C GLY A 149 45.26 -45.29 -23.38
N ALA A 150 44.80 -46.04 -22.38
CA ALA A 150 45.67 -46.89 -21.59
C ALA A 150 46.39 -47.83 -22.56
N ILE A 151 47.62 -47.49 -22.92
CA ILE A 151 48.57 -48.45 -23.51
C ILE A 151 49.18 -49.18 -22.32
N GLU A 152 48.63 -50.33 -21.99
CA GLU A 152 49.34 -51.35 -21.22
C GLU A 152 50.46 -51.94 -22.10
N SER A 153 51.69 -51.78 -21.64
CA SER A 153 52.75 -52.80 -21.57
C SER A 153 53.01 -53.69 -22.81
N THR A 154 54.05 -53.34 -23.59
CA THR A 154 55.01 -54.34 -24.11
C THR A 154 56.34 -53.65 -24.43
N PRO A 155 57.51 -54.18 -23.97
CA PRO A 155 58.80 -53.58 -24.27
C PRO A 155 59.33 -54.15 -25.58
N ALA A 156 59.64 -53.29 -26.54
CA ALA A 156 60.51 -53.65 -27.65
C ALA A 156 61.42 -52.48 -27.99
N ALA A 157 62.70 -52.79 -27.86
CA ALA A 157 63.91 -52.04 -28.12
C ALA A 157 63.91 -51.15 -29.38
N SER A 158 64.47 -49.94 -29.16
CA SER A 158 65.57 -49.32 -29.92
C SER A 158 65.40 -48.98 -31.41
N GLN A 159 65.39 -47.67 -31.69
CA GLN A 159 66.38 -46.92 -32.51
C GLN A 159 65.89 -45.47 -32.61
N GLU A 160 66.43 -44.55 -31.80
CA GLU A 160 67.62 -43.73 -32.05
C GLU A 160 67.48 -42.71 -33.21
N ASP A 161 67.41 -41.45 -32.77
CA ASP A 161 68.02 -40.24 -33.33
C ASP A 161 67.58 -39.68 -34.69
N ALA A 162 66.85 -38.56 -34.66
CA ALA A 162 67.46 -37.23 -34.57
C ALA A 162 66.50 -36.12 -35.06
N ASN A 163 66.63 -34.96 -34.42
CA ASN A 163 66.20 -33.63 -34.87
C ASN A 163 64.69 -33.33 -34.90
N GLN A 164 64.20 -32.81 -33.77
CA GLN A 164 63.56 -31.50 -33.81
C GLN A 164 63.68 -30.77 -32.48
N THR A 165 64.35 -29.62 -32.59
CA THR A 165 64.67 -28.64 -31.57
C THR A 165 63.47 -28.33 -30.68
N ALA A 166 63.70 -28.48 -29.38
CA ALA A 166 62.81 -28.08 -28.31
C ALA A 166 62.34 -26.64 -28.49
N THR A 167 61.06 -26.48 -28.82
CA THR A 167 60.30 -25.33 -28.35
C THR A 167 59.70 -25.74 -27.01
N PRO A 168 60.00 -25.05 -25.89
CA PRO A 168 59.18 -25.23 -24.70
C PRO A 168 57.81 -24.69 -25.07
N ILE A 169 56.84 -25.59 -25.27
CA ILE A 169 55.43 -25.24 -25.20
C ILE A 169 55.23 -24.84 -23.73
N SER A 170 55.48 -23.56 -23.47
CA SER A 170 55.10 -22.88 -22.27
C SER A 170 53.62 -23.14 -22.11
N CYS A 171 53.28 -24.00 -21.15
CA CYS A 171 51.92 -24.17 -20.66
C CYS A 171 51.44 -22.80 -20.22
N ALA A 172 50.80 -22.08 -21.13
CA ALA A 172 50.13 -20.83 -20.86
C ALA A 172 49.11 -21.12 -19.76
N HIS A 173 49.45 -20.71 -18.54
CA HIS A 173 48.51 -20.67 -17.44
C HIS A 173 47.25 -19.94 -17.92
N PRO A 174 46.05 -20.54 -17.85
CA PRO A 174 44.84 -19.75 -17.94
C PRO A 174 44.78 -18.89 -16.68
N SER A 175 45.32 -17.68 -16.77
CA SER A 175 45.17 -16.60 -15.83
C SER A 175 43.76 -16.05 -15.94
N VAL A 176 42.80 -16.60 -15.19
CA VAL A 176 41.66 -15.80 -14.71
C VAL A 176 41.28 -16.23 -13.30
N THR A 177 41.66 -15.34 -12.39
CA THR A 177 41.24 -15.15 -11.00
C THR A 177 39.73 -15.25 -10.84
N VAL A 178 39.24 -16.29 -10.15
CA VAL A 178 38.24 -16.28 -9.05
C VAL A 178 37.88 -17.73 -8.68
N ALA A 179 38.75 -18.43 -7.93
CA ALA A 179 38.38 -19.72 -7.35
C ALA A 179 37.27 -19.57 -6.29
N ASP A 180 37.21 -18.41 -5.65
CA ASP A 180 36.14 -18.03 -4.73
C ASP A 180 35.05 -17.30 -5.54
N GLY A 181 34.10 -18.04 -6.09
CA GLY A 181 32.94 -17.44 -6.75
C GLY A 181 32.27 -16.39 -5.83
N ALA A 182 31.88 -15.24 -6.42
CA ALA A 182 31.36 -14.09 -5.69
C ALA A 182 30.31 -14.49 -4.63
N ILE A 183 30.52 -14.05 -3.38
CA ILE A 183 29.50 -14.18 -2.34
C ILE A 183 28.36 -13.22 -2.70
N TYR A 184 27.13 -13.49 -2.25
CA TYR A 184 25.98 -12.58 -2.41
C TYR A 184 26.22 -11.15 -1.87
N LYS A 185 27.33 -10.93 -1.15
CA LYS A 185 27.81 -9.61 -0.69
C LYS A 185 28.81 -8.95 -1.66
N ASP A 186 29.54 -9.72 -2.44
CA ASP A 186 30.46 -9.24 -3.50
C ASP A 186 29.74 -9.04 -4.84
N LEU A 187 28.52 -9.59 -4.96
CA LEU A 187 27.53 -9.23 -5.97
C LEU A 187 26.93 -7.83 -5.66
N ILE A 188 27.77 -6.80 -5.63
CA ILE A 188 27.32 -5.44 -5.95
C ILE A 188 27.57 -5.30 -7.44
N PRO A 189 26.57 -5.48 -8.32
CA PRO A 189 26.79 -5.27 -9.74
C PRO A 189 26.93 -3.76 -9.96
N GLU A 190 28.16 -3.26 -10.04
CA GLU A 190 28.44 -1.90 -10.55
C GLU A 190 27.91 -1.71 -11.98
N THR A 191 27.69 -2.82 -12.71
CA THR A 191 27.26 -2.85 -14.11
C THR A 191 25.78 -3.19 -14.34
N GLN A 192 24.97 -3.38 -13.30
CA GLN A 192 23.52 -3.38 -13.51
C GLN A 192 23.12 -1.96 -13.90
N LYS A 193 22.55 -1.79 -15.11
CA LYS A 193 21.75 -0.62 -15.52
C LYS A 193 20.56 -0.46 -14.55
N ARG A 194 20.82 -0.11 -13.29
CA ARG A 194 19.83 0.54 -12.45
C ARG A 194 19.60 1.85 -13.15
N GLN A 195 18.37 2.06 -13.62
CA GLN A 195 17.84 3.41 -13.86
C GLN A 195 18.44 4.29 -12.76
N PRO A 196 19.11 5.42 -13.09
CA PRO A 196 19.60 6.31 -12.04
C PRO A 196 18.39 6.59 -11.17
N GLY A 197 18.41 6.06 -9.94
CA GLY A 197 17.27 6.04 -9.04
C GLY A 197 17.06 7.45 -8.57
N ARG A 198 16.59 8.33 -9.46
CA ARG A 198 16.42 9.73 -9.19
C ARG A 198 15.22 9.84 -8.28
N LEU A 199 15.48 10.25 -7.06
CA LEU A 199 14.43 10.40 -6.06
C LEU A 199 13.40 11.44 -6.55
N PRO A 200 12.08 11.15 -6.45
CA PRO A 200 11.03 12.12 -6.73
C PRO A 200 11.27 13.44 -5.97
N ALA A 201 10.96 14.57 -6.60
CA ALA A 201 11.23 15.90 -6.04
C ALA A 201 10.63 16.07 -4.63
N ASP A 202 9.42 15.57 -4.41
CA ASP A 202 8.67 15.67 -3.16
C ASP A 202 9.30 14.90 -1.99
N LEU A 203 10.18 13.94 -2.28
CA LEU A 203 10.87 13.13 -1.28
C LEU A 203 12.29 13.60 -1.01
N LYS A 204 12.85 14.50 -1.84
CA LYS A 204 14.19 15.07 -1.63
C LYS A 204 14.30 15.85 -0.32
N ARG A 205 13.19 16.42 0.16
CA ARG A 205 13.12 17.06 1.47
C ARG A 205 13.45 16.13 2.65
N LEU A 206 13.41 14.80 2.47
CA LEU A 206 13.83 13.85 3.52
C LEU A 206 15.35 13.72 3.65
N LEU A 207 16.12 14.03 2.60
CA LEU A 207 17.59 13.93 2.62
C LEU A 207 18.24 14.76 3.75
N PRO A 208 17.89 16.05 3.97
CA PRO A 208 18.48 16.83 5.07
C PRO A 208 18.16 16.28 6.47
N LEU A 209 17.15 15.43 6.62
CA LEU A 209 16.80 14.77 7.89
C LEU A 209 17.60 13.48 8.14
N GLY A 210 18.60 13.18 7.30
CA GLY A 210 19.49 12.02 7.43
C GLY A 210 18.99 10.76 6.72
N PHE A 211 17.96 10.86 5.87
CA PHE A 211 17.51 9.72 5.06
C PHE A 211 18.45 9.49 3.89
N ARG A 212 18.91 8.25 3.73
CA ARG A 212 19.64 7.82 2.53
C ARG A 212 18.64 7.48 1.41
N GLU A 213 19.00 7.75 0.16
CA GLU A 213 18.12 7.47 -1.00
C GLU A 213 17.61 6.02 -1.04
N PHE A 214 18.49 5.05 -0.80
CA PHE A 214 18.13 3.63 -0.71
C PHE A 214 17.09 3.33 0.37
N LEU A 215 17.18 4.01 1.53
CA LEU A 215 16.20 3.88 2.59
C LEU A 215 14.85 4.44 2.15
N ILE A 216 14.84 5.56 1.45
CA ILE A 216 13.61 6.16 0.92
C ILE A 216 12.94 5.22 -0.09
N PHE A 217 13.71 4.60 -1.00
CA PHE A 217 13.16 3.59 -1.90
C PHE A 217 12.59 2.36 -1.17
N LYS A 218 13.24 1.91 -0.09
CA LYS A 218 12.71 0.85 0.77
C LYS A 218 11.39 1.26 1.42
N LEU A 219 11.32 2.49 1.93
CA LEU A 219 10.11 3.05 2.54
C LEU A 219 8.99 3.26 1.52
N MET A 220 9.30 3.59 0.27
CA MET A 220 8.30 3.65 -0.81
C MET A 220 7.69 2.27 -1.07
N ARG A 221 8.52 1.22 -1.11
CA ARG A 221 8.04 -0.16 -1.26
C ARG A 221 7.17 -0.56 -0.06
N GLU A 222 7.59 -0.22 1.15
CA GLU A 222 6.85 -0.48 2.39
C GLU A 222 5.50 0.26 2.41
N ALA A 223 5.47 1.53 2.01
CA ALA A 223 4.23 2.31 1.87
C ALA A 223 3.27 1.66 0.85
N LYS A 224 3.81 1.16 -0.28
CA LYS A 224 3.02 0.47 -1.31
C LYS A 224 2.39 -0.83 -0.80
N LEU A 225 3.09 -1.58 0.07
CA LEU A 225 2.53 -2.77 0.73
C LEU A 225 1.34 -2.41 1.63
N HIS A 226 1.35 -1.23 2.24
CA HIS A 226 0.25 -0.71 3.04
C HIS A 226 -0.80 0.09 2.23
N GLY A 227 -0.74 0.04 0.89
CA GLY A 227 -1.71 0.72 0.01
C GLY A 227 -1.62 2.25 0.04
N LYS A 228 -0.47 2.82 0.44
CA LYS A 228 -0.27 4.27 0.59
C LYS A 228 0.87 4.79 -0.28
N LEU A 229 0.81 6.07 -0.61
CA LEU A 229 1.92 6.78 -1.24
C LEU A 229 2.78 7.48 -0.18
N LEU A 230 4.08 7.25 -0.24
CA LEU A 230 5.03 7.88 0.69
C LEU A 230 5.03 9.41 0.57
N SER A 231 4.80 9.94 -0.64
CA SER A 231 4.67 11.39 -0.89
C SER A 231 3.62 12.03 0.01
N ASP A 232 2.43 11.43 0.03
CA ASP A 232 1.24 11.97 0.69
C ASP A 232 1.39 11.92 2.20
N VAL A 233 1.95 10.82 2.71
CA VAL A 233 2.26 10.66 4.13
C VAL A 233 3.23 11.74 4.58
N VAL A 234 4.33 11.92 3.84
CA VAL A 234 5.37 12.91 4.17
C VAL A 234 4.83 14.33 4.09
N GLU A 235 3.98 14.65 3.11
CA GLU A 235 3.38 15.98 2.98
C GLU A 235 2.43 16.28 4.14
N ALA A 236 1.54 15.33 4.47
CA ALA A 236 0.57 15.51 5.55
C ALA A 236 1.23 15.55 6.94
N SER A 237 2.36 14.85 7.13
CA SER A 237 3.05 14.78 8.42
C SER A 237 4.31 15.64 8.51
N TRP A 238 4.60 16.50 7.52
CA TRP A 238 5.88 17.20 7.40
C TRP A 238 6.25 18.02 8.65
N THR A 239 5.27 18.71 9.24
CA THR A 239 5.45 19.54 10.43
C THR A 239 5.88 18.75 11.66
N HIS A 240 5.34 17.55 11.83
CA HIS A 240 5.70 16.66 12.94
C HIS A 240 6.97 15.87 12.66
N LEU A 241 7.18 15.49 11.39
CA LEU A 241 8.32 14.71 10.95
C LEU A 241 9.63 15.49 11.02
N SER A 242 9.60 16.78 10.65
CA SER A 242 10.79 17.66 10.73
C SER A 242 11.24 17.98 12.16
N ARG A 243 10.33 17.91 13.14
CA ARG A 243 10.60 18.14 14.56
C ARG A 243 10.91 16.87 15.35
N ALA A 244 10.76 15.69 14.73
CA ALA A 244 10.91 14.43 15.42
C ALA A 244 12.39 14.13 15.76
N LYS A 245 12.65 13.69 17.00
CA LYS A 245 13.97 13.21 17.43
C LYS A 245 14.45 11.98 16.65
N HIS A 246 13.50 11.15 16.20
CA HIS A 246 13.76 9.93 15.44
C HIS A 246 12.84 9.83 14.21
N PRO A 247 13.15 10.56 13.11
CA PRO A 247 12.24 10.72 11.98
C PRO A 247 12.01 9.41 11.21
N ILE A 248 13.00 8.51 11.15
CA ILE A 248 12.88 7.21 10.47
C ILE A 248 11.86 6.30 11.18
N SER A 249 11.99 6.15 12.49
CA SER A 249 11.08 5.33 13.29
C SER A 249 9.67 5.90 13.29
N TYR A 250 9.55 7.23 13.42
CA TYR A 250 8.27 7.93 13.37
C TYR A 250 7.57 7.75 12.02
N LEU A 251 8.31 7.82 10.90
CA LEU A 251 7.71 7.59 9.60
C LEU A 251 7.25 6.14 9.41
N ARG A 252 8.01 5.15 9.89
CA ARG A 252 7.56 3.75 9.85
C ARG A 252 6.29 3.51 10.65
N THR A 253 6.16 4.10 11.84
CA THR A 253 4.91 3.97 12.62
C THR A 253 3.72 4.59 11.89
N LEU A 254 3.91 5.72 11.20
CA LEU A 254 2.87 6.33 10.37
C LEU A 254 2.48 5.45 9.16
N LEU A 255 3.43 4.74 8.56
CA LEU A 255 3.14 3.81 7.46
C LEU A 255 2.26 2.64 7.92
N HIS A 256 2.49 2.11 9.11
CA HIS A 256 1.70 1.02 9.68
C HIS A 256 0.34 1.46 10.26
N ALA A 257 0.20 2.72 10.68
CA ALA A 257 -1.06 3.22 11.25
C ALA A 257 -2.22 3.16 10.23
N PRO A 258 -3.49 2.88 10.61
CA PRO A 258 -4.60 2.72 9.66
C PRO A 258 -5.15 4.03 9.06
N VAL A 259 -4.35 5.10 9.02
CA VAL A 259 -4.79 6.44 8.60
C VAL A 259 -4.66 6.62 7.08
N ASP A 260 -5.71 7.13 6.44
CA ASP A 260 -5.69 7.57 5.03
C ASP A 260 -5.17 9.01 4.91
N PHE A 261 -3.87 9.12 4.61
CA PHE A 261 -3.21 10.42 4.41
C PHE A 261 -3.59 11.08 3.08
N ALA A 262 -3.96 10.31 2.05
CA ALA A 262 -4.36 10.85 0.75
C ALA A 262 -5.68 11.61 0.87
N TYR A 263 -6.65 11.06 1.62
CA TYR A 263 -7.89 11.76 1.94
C TYR A 263 -7.64 13.04 2.72
N ARG A 264 -6.79 13.00 3.75
CA ARG A 264 -6.44 14.17 4.57
C ARG A 264 -5.85 15.30 3.73
N LEU A 265 -4.95 14.97 2.80
CA LEU A 265 -4.32 15.93 1.91
C LEU A 265 -5.33 16.56 0.93
N ARG A 266 -6.18 15.74 0.31
CA ARG A 266 -7.27 16.22 -0.57
C ARG A 266 -8.21 17.16 0.17
N SER A 267 -8.59 16.80 1.39
CA SER A 267 -9.45 17.65 2.21
C SER A 267 -8.80 19.01 2.50
N GLN A 268 -7.51 19.03 2.87
CA GLN A 268 -6.78 20.27 3.12
C GLN A 268 -6.65 21.15 1.87
N ARG A 269 -6.24 20.58 0.73
CA ARG A 269 -6.12 21.33 -0.54
C ARG A 269 -7.46 21.92 -0.96
N SER A 270 -8.53 21.13 -0.91
CA SER A 270 -9.86 21.60 -1.27
C SER A 270 -10.40 22.71 -0.35
N ALA A 271 -10.01 22.73 0.93
CA ALA A 271 -10.36 23.80 1.85
C ALA A 271 -9.63 25.10 1.49
N LEU A 272 -8.33 25.02 1.22
CA LEU A 272 -7.53 26.17 0.79
C LEU A 272 -8.03 26.75 -0.55
N GLU A 273 -8.34 25.90 -1.52
CA GLU A 273 -8.91 26.32 -2.80
C GLU A 273 -10.26 27.02 -2.62
N ARG A 274 -11.14 26.49 -1.75
CA ARG A 274 -12.43 27.13 -1.44
C ARG A 274 -12.23 28.49 -0.79
N GLU A 275 -11.31 28.62 0.16
CA GLU A 275 -10.99 29.90 0.79
C GLU A 275 -10.42 30.91 -0.22
N GLN A 276 -9.51 30.48 -1.10
CA GLN A 276 -8.97 31.34 -2.15
C GLN A 276 -10.05 31.78 -3.14
N GLN A 277 -10.91 30.86 -3.58
CA GLN A 277 -12.03 31.18 -4.45
C GLN A 277 -13.01 32.14 -3.77
N GLN A 278 -13.29 31.97 -2.47
CA GLN A 278 -14.12 32.91 -1.71
C GLN A 278 -13.49 34.29 -1.63
N ARG A 279 -12.18 34.39 -1.36
CA ARG A 279 -11.45 35.67 -1.33
C ARG A 279 -11.44 36.38 -2.69
N LEU A 280 -11.22 35.64 -3.78
CA LEU A 280 -11.26 36.21 -5.13
C LEU A 280 -12.67 36.67 -5.50
N ARG A 281 -13.69 35.90 -5.13
CA ARG A 281 -15.10 36.30 -5.33
C ARG A 281 -15.43 37.55 -4.51
N SER A 282 -15.02 37.62 -3.24
CA SER A 282 -15.28 38.79 -2.40
C SER A 282 -14.58 40.04 -2.94
N GLN A 283 -13.31 39.94 -3.32
CA GLN A 283 -12.56 41.04 -3.94
C GLN A 283 -13.23 41.51 -5.23
N ARG A 284 -13.62 40.59 -6.11
CA ARG A 284 -14.32 40.95 -7.36
C ARG A 284 -15.65 41.66 -7.10
N THR A 285 -16.39 41.24 -6.08
CA THR A 285 -17.65 41.90 -5.70
C THR A 285 -17.41 43.28 -5.09
N GLU A 286 -16.37 43.44 -4.28
CA GLU A 286 -15.97 44.73 -3.70
C GLU A 286 -15.52 45.71 -4.79
N ASP A 287 -14.70 45.26 -5.74
CA ASP A 287 -14.24 46.07 -6.88
C ASP A 287 -15.41 46.49 -7.79
N ALA A 288 -16.38 45.61 -8.01
CA ALA A 288 -17.58 45.93 -8.78
C ALA A 288 -18.42 47.00 -8.07
N ILE A 289 -18.65 46.85 -6.77
CA ILE A 289 -19.45 47.82 -5.98
C ILE A 289 -18.73 49.17 -5.88
N ALA A 290 -17.40 49.18 -5.76
CA ALA A 290 -16.62 50.41 -5.76
C ALA A 290 -16.80 51.23 -7.06
N LYS A 291 -17.09 50.58 -8.20
CA LYS A 291 -17.37 51.27 -9.48
C LYS A 291 -18.82 51.75 -9.59
N LEU A 292 -19.75 51.11 -8.87
CA LEU A 292 -21.19 51.35 -8.95
C LEU A 292 -21.70 52.23 -7.79
N SER A 293 -20.83 52.67 -6.87
CA SER A 293 -21.19 53.53 -5.75
C SER A 293 -21.84 54.84 -6.22
N GLY A 294 -22.93 55.24 -5.57
CA GLY A 294 -23.69 56.44 -5.92
C GLY A 294 -24.63 56.29 -7.11
N GLN A 295 -24.60 55.15 -7.82
CA GLN A 295 -25.47 54.91 -8.97
C GLN A 295 -26.82 54.33 -8.57
N SER A 296 -27.81 54.53 -9.44
CA SER A 296 -29.15 53.98 -9.32
C SER A 296 -29.45 53.00 -10.45
N PHE A 297 -30.14 51.93 -10.10
CA PHE A 297 -30.49 50.83 -10.99
C PHE A 297 -31.97 50.50 -10.84
N VAL A 298 -32.55 49.88 -11.86
CA VAL A 298 -33.94 49.41 -11.84
C VAL A 298 -33.95 47.93 -12.16
N SER A 299 -34.87 47.19 -11.54
CA SER A 299 -35.21 45.84 -11.99
C SER A 299 -35.65 45.87 -13.45
N ARG A 300 -35.40 44.80 -14.20
CA ARG A 300 -35.87 44.63 -15.58
C ARG A 300 -37.38 44.82 -15.73
N ASP A 301 -38.14 44.47 -14.69
CA ASP A 301 -39.60 44.62 -14.67
C ASP A 301 -40.07 46.05 -14.33
N GLY A 302 -39.14 46.97 -14.01
CA GLY A 302 -39.44 48.35 -13.64
C GLY A 302 -40.01 48.55 -12.22
N LEU A 303 -40.36 47.47 -11.51
CA LEU A 303 -41.08 47.53 -10.24
C LEU A 303 -40.23 47.95 -9.03
N ARG A 304 -38.90 47.75 -9.10
CA ARG A 304 -37.97 48.01 -7.98
C ARG A 304 -36.83 48.91 -8.43
N ARG A 305 -36.60 49.97 -7.66
CA ARG A 305 -35.45 50.87 -7.81
C ARG A 305 -34.44 50.56 -6.72
N TYR A 306 -33.18 50.43 -7.12
CA TYR A 306 -32.04 50.16 -6.27
C TYR A 306 -31.13 51.39 -6.30
N ARG A 307 -30.73 51.92 -5.14
CA ARG A 307 -29.72 52.97 -5.05
C ARG A 307 -28.63 52.55 -4.07
N ILE A 308 -27.40 52.52 -4.56
CA ILE A 308 -26.22 52.15 -3.79
C ILE A 308 -25.71 53.39 -3.06
N SER A 309 -25.51 53.30 -1.74
CA SER A 309 -24.96 54.39 -0.95
C SER A 309 -23.49 54.65 -1.31
N ASP A 310 -23.05 55.90 -1.18
CA ASP A 310 -21.65 56.31 -1.42
C ASP A 310 -20.67 55.62 -0.46
N ASP A 311 -21.15 55.28 0.74
CA ASP A 311 -20.39 54.56 1.77
C ASP A 311 -20.16 53.07 1.45
N ARG A 312 -20.68 52.57 0.32
CA ARG A 312 -20.53 51.18 -0.18
C ARG A 312 -21.10 50.07 0.72
N GLY A 313 -21.55 50.41 1.92
CA GLY A 313 -22.04 49.45 2.92
C GLY A 313 -23.53 49.15 2.85
N SER A 314 -24.33 49.99 2.19
CA SER A 314 -25.78 49.84 2.15
C SER A 314 -26.39 50.05 0.76
N ILE A 315 -27.47 49.33 0.51
CA ILE A 315 -28.32 49.49 -0.65
C ILE A 315 -29.73 49.87 -0.19
N THR A 316 -30.31 50.87 -0.85
CA THR A 316 -31.70 51.27 -0.65
C THR A 316 -32.54 50.68 -1.77
N ILE A 317 -33.58 49.95 -1.39
CA ILE A 317 -34.52 49.31 -2.31
C ILE A 317 -35.88 49.96 -2.12
N GLN A 318 -36.45 50.48 -3.20
CA GLN A 318 -37.78 51.06 -3.21
C GLN A 318 -38.66 50.33 -4.22
N HIS A 319 -39.79 49.79 -3.75
CA HIS A 319 -40.84 49.27 -4.63
C HIS A 319 -41.73 50.42 -5.09
N ARG A 320 -42.27 50.37 -6.31
CA ARG A 320 -43.14 51.42 -6.87
C ARG A 320 -44.32 51.77 -5.96
N ASP A 321 -44.90 50.76 -5.32
CA ASP A 321 -46.09 50.91 -4.46
C ASP A 321 -45.74 51.17 -2.97
N GLU A 322 -44.46 51.16 -2.60
CA GLU A 322 -44.01 51.38 -1.22
C GLU A 322 -43.56 52.83 -1.01
N LEU A 323 -44.24 53.53 -0.09
CA LEU A 323 -43.92 54.92 0.29
C LEU A 323 -42.59 55.05 1.05
N LYS A 324 -42.01 53.96 1.58
CA LYS A 324 -40.78 54.00 2.38
C LYS A 324 -39.71 53.06 1.79
N PRO A 325 -38.48 53.54 1.53
CA PRO A 325 -37.40 52.71 1.06
C PRO A 325 -36.89 51.78 2.18
N ARG A 326 -36.51 50.56 1.79
CA ARG A 326 -35.89 49.57 2.68
C ARG A 326 -34.37 49.65 2.54
N VAL A 327 -33.66 49.81 3.66
CA VAL A 327 -32.19 49.83 3.70
C VAL A 327 -31.70 48.44 4.06
N HIS A 328 -30.86 47.85 3.21
CA HIS A 328 -30.15 46.62 3.52
C HIS A 328 -28.68 46.95 3.81
N ALA A 329 -28.22 46.59 5.01
CA ALA A 329 -26.82 46.67 5.43
C ALA A 329 -26.29 45.26 5.68
N GLY A 330 -25.24 44.87 4.98
CA GLY A 330 -24.62 43.54 5.06
C GLY A 330 -25.14 42.52 4.03
N ALA A 331 -24.22 41.70 3.51
CA ALA A 331 -24.41 40.57 2.58
C ALA A 331 -25.19 40.81 1.26
N TRP A 332 -25.69 42.02 0.98
CA TRP A 332 -26.43 42.34 -0.25
C TRP A 332 -25.55 42.42 -1.50
N ALA A 333 -24.27 42.74 -1.31
CA ALA A 333 -23.25 42.98 -2.32
C ALA A 333 -23.16 41.87 -3.38
N GLN A 334 -23.06 40.62 -2.93
CA GLN A 334 -22.84 39.46 -3.81
C GLN A 334 -24.07 39.17 -4.65
N ASP A 335 -25.26 39.18 -4.03
CA ASP A 335 -26.53 38.91 -4.70
C ASP A 335 -26.87 40.01 -5.72
N PHE A 336 -26.57 41.28 -5.39
CA PHE A 336 -26.80 42.40 -6.28
C PHE A 336 -25.89 42.36 -7.52
N VAL A 337 -24.59 42.11 -7.35
CA VAL A 337 -23.66 41.97 -8.47
C VAL A 337 -24.05 40.78 -9.34
N ALA A 338 -24.44 39.64 -8.74
CA ALA A 338 -24.94 38.49 -9.48
C ALA A 338 -26.22 38.81 -10.29
N ALA A 339 -27.14 39.60 -9.73
CA ALA A 339 -28.36 40.02 -10.42
C ALA A 339 -28.08 41.03 -11.55
N LEU A 340 -27.05 41.87 -11.40
CA LEU A 340 -26.58 42.78 -12.43
C LEU A 340 -25.91 42.04 -13.58
N ASP A 341 -25.01 41.08 -13.28
CA ASP A 341 -24.35 40.23 -14.28
C ASP A 341 -25.35 39.35 -15.05
N ALA A 342 -26.41 38.87 -14.38
CA ALA A 342 -27.50 38.12 -15.00
C ALA A 342 -28.48 39.00 -15.81
N GLY A 343 -28.34 40.33 -15.78
CA GLY A 343 -29.18 41.28 -16.52
C GLY A 343 -30.59 41.45 -15.93
N HIS A 344 -30.81 41.07 -14.67
CA HIS A 344 -32.06 41.32 -13.97
C HIS A 344 -32.16 42.75 -13.44
N VAL A 345 -31.02 43.44 -13.33
CA VAL A 345 -30.92 44.82 -12.86
C VAL A 345 -30.14 45.64 -13.89
N VAL A 346 -30.72 46.76 -14.34
CA VAL A 346 -30.16 47.60 -15.42
C VAL A 346 -29.92 49.02 -14.87
N PRO A 347 -28.79 49.67 -15.22
CA PRO A 347 -28.55 51.06 -14.81
C PRO A 347 -29.61 52.02 -15.36
N VAL A 348 -30.03 52.98 -14.52
CA VAL A 348 -31.10 53.95 -14.84
C VAL A 348 -30.81 54.77 -16.10
N ALA A 349 -29.53 54.98 -16.44
CA ALA A 349 -29.11 55.70 -17.67
C ALA A 349 -29.53 55.00 -18.99
N HIS A 350 -29.95 53.74 -18.94
CA HIS A 350 -30.44 52.98 -20.09
C HIS A 350 -31.92 52.58 -19.98
N ALA A 351 -32.66 53.14 -19.03
CA ALA A 351 -34.11 52.94 -19.00
C ALA A 351 -34.74 53.78 -20.14
N PRO A 352 -35.49 53.17 -21.08
CA PRO A 352 -36.28 53.95 -22.01
C PRO A 352 -37.30 54.76 -21.21
N ASP A 353 -37.34 56.06 -21.48
CA ASP A 353 -38.17 57.06 -20.82
C ASP A 353 -39.60 56.57 -20.59
N ALA A 354 -39.93 56.33 -19.33
CA ALA A 354 -41.28 56.43 -18.83
C ALA A 354 -41.23 57.48 -17.72
N SER A 355 -41.44 58.72 -18.16
CA SER A 355 -42.09 59.84 -17.46
C SER A 355 -42.29 59.69 -15.94
N ASP A 356 -41.70 60.60 -15.17
CA ASP A 356 -42.39 61.43 -14.15
C ASP A 356 -41.28 62.18 -13.38
N ALA A 357 -41.01 63.44 -13.76
CA ALA A 357 -41.61 64.63 -13.16
C ALA A 357 -41.10 64.86 -11.72
N GLU A 358 -40.22 65.86 -11.63
CA GLU A 358 -39.86 66.69 -10.48
C GLU A 358 -40.80 66.56 -9.29
N HIS A 359 -40.26 66.33 -8.09
CA HIS A 359 -40.69 67.00 -6.85
C HIS A 359 -39.47 67.10 -5.95
N ASP A 360 -38.75 68.20 -6.17
CA ASP A 360 -37.69 68.71 -5.31
C ASP A 360 -38.36 69.69 -4.32
N HIS A 361 -38.46 69.32 -3.04
CA HIS A 361 -38.71 70.29 -1.97
C HIS A 361 -38.14 69.80 -0.62
N PRO A 362 -37.30 70.61 0.06
CA PRO A 362 -36.92 70.38 1.44
C PRO A 362 -38.00 70.98 2.36
N SER A 363 -38.45 70.21 3.37
CA SER A 363 -39.33 70.75 4.41
C SER A 363 -38.80 70.40 5.79
N THR A 364 -38.15 71.40 6.37
CA THR A 364 -37.89 71.60 7.79
C THR A 364 -39.22 71.85 8.50
N VAL A 365 -39.77 70.89 9.27
CA VAL A 365 -40.80 71.17 10.28
C VAL A 365 -40.64 70.25 11.48
N THR A 366 -40.35 70.89 12.62
CA THR A 366 -40.43 70.39 14.01
C THR A 366 -41.85 69.92 14.36
N PRO A 367 -42.02 68.93 15.25
CA PRO A 367 -43.14 69.01 16.17
C PRO A 367 -42.77 68.73 17.63
N THR A 368 -43.20 69.66 18.48
CA THR A 368 -43.33 69.60 19.94
C THR A 368 -44.40 68.56 20.33
N PRO A 369 -44.34 67.95 21.55
CA PRO A 369 -45.02 66.70 21.87
C PRO A 369 -46.34 66.89 22.63
N GLN A 370 -47.28 65.95 22.49
CA GLN A 370 -48.27 65.47 23.50
C GLN A 370 -49.39 64.63 22.82
N PRO A 371 -50.23 63.87 23.56
CA PRO A 371 -49.90 62.80 24.47
C PRO A 371 -50.59 61.46 24.06
N SER A 372 -50.08 60.39 24.67
CA SER A 372 -50.51 58.99 24.67
C SER A 372 -52.01 58.69 24.49
N ARG A 373 -52.32 57.83 23.49
CA ARG A 373 -53.45 56.89 23.54
C ARG A 373 -52.92 55.46 23.61
N PRO A 374 -53.44 54.58 24.49
CA PRO A 374 -53.02 53.20 24.55
C PRO A 374 -53.66 52.44 23.38
N PHE A 375 -52.85 52.05 22.39
CA PHE A 375 -53.27 51.10 21.38
C PHE A 375 -52.99 49.68 21.86
N GLU A 376 -54.04 48.88 21.84
CA GLU A 376 -54.10 47.50 22.28
C GLU A 376 -53.04 46.64 21.59
N ARG A 377 -52.19 46.05 22.43
CA ARG A 377 -51.23 45.02 22.04
C ARG A 377 -51.92 43.66 21.98
N SER A 378 -51.43 42.90 21.03
CA SER A 378 -51.25 41.45 21.07
C SER A 378 -52.44 40.56 20.76
N GLY A 379 -52.12 39.57 19.93
CA GLY A 379 -52.93 38.39 19.63
C GLY A 379 -52.20 37.54 18.59
N ASN A 380 -51.86 38.15 17.45
CA ASN A 380 -51.39 37.37 16.29
C ASN A 380 -49.86 37.21 16.18
N VAL A 381 -49.07 38.14 16.72
CA VAL A 381 -47.59 38.09 16.58
C VAL A 381 -46.96 37.08 17.55
N GLU A 382 -47.49 36.96 18.77
CA GLU A 382 -47.04 35.94 19.74
C GLU A 382 -47.40 34.52 19.30
N ALA A 383 -48.58 34.32 18.72
CA ALA A 383 -48.98 33.03 18.16
C ALA A 383 -48.05 32.60 17.02
N HIS A 384 -47.72 33.52 16.10
CA HIS A 384 -46.83 33.22 14.97
C HIS A 384 -45.39 32.94 15.39
N LEU A 385 -44.87 33.66 16.39
CA LEU A 385 -43.56 33.38 16.99
C LEU A 385 -43.53 32.06 17.76
N GLY A 386 -44.65 31.67 18.37
CA GLY A 386 -44.82 30.36 19.00
C GLY A 386 -44.70 29.21 18.00
N ASP A 387 -45.36 29.34 16.85
CA ASP A 387 -45.33 28.33 15.78
C ASP A 387 -43.94 28.19 15.16
N LEU A 388 -43.25 29.32 14.93
CA LEU A 388 -41.88 29.33 14.41
C LEU A 388 -40.89 28.65 15.35
N LYS A 389 -41.00 28.90 16.67
CA LYS A 389 -40.17 28.22 17.68
C LYS A 389 -40.45 26.71 17.73
N ARG A 390 -41.69 26.29 17.48
CA ARG A 390 -42.08 24.88 17.46
C ARG A 390 -41.51 24.15 16.25
N ILE A 391 -41.54 24.77 15.07
CA ILE A 391 -40.96 24.24 13.83
C ILE A 391 -39.44 24.09 13.96
N LEU A 392 -38.76 25.08 14.55
CA LEU A 392 -37.31 25.04 14.76
C LEU A 392 -36.89 23.97 15.77
N ARG A 393 -37.68 23.77 16.84
CA ARG A 393 -37.45 22.66 17.79
C ARG A 393 -37.67 21.29 17.18
N LEU A 394 -38.66 21.13 16.30
CA LEU A 394 -38.90 19.87 15.59
C LEU A 394 -37.78 19.53 14.59
N LYS A 395 -37.21 20.54 13.91
CA LYS A 395 -36.03 20.35 13.06
C LYS A 395 -34.77 19.97 13.82
N LEU A 396 -34.56 20.52 15.03
CA LEU A 396 -33.42 20.15 15.89
C LEU A 396 -33.53 18.73 16.47
N ALA A 397 -34.76 18.19 16.59
CA ALA A 397 -35.02 16.84 17.07
C ALA A 397 -34.99 15.75 15.97
N GLY A 398 -34.62 16.10 14.73
CA GLY A 398 -34.51 15.14 13.63
C GLY A 398 -35.84 14.61 13.08
N VAL A 399 -36.98 15.23 13.44
CA VAL A 399 -38.30 14.82 12.95
C VAL A 399 -38.74 15.76 11.83
N ALA A 400 -38.88 15.21 10.61
CA ALA A 400 -39.35 15.98 9.45
C ALA A 400 -40.85 16.31 9.58
N PRO A 401 -41.26 17.59 9.51
CA PRO A 401 -42.68 17.94 9.48
C PRO A 401 -43.25 17.75 8.07
N THR A 402 -44.12 16.76 7.89
CA THR A 402 -44.98 16.64 6.71
C THR A 402 -46.18 17.60 6.87
N MET A 403 -46.22 18.67 6.08
CA MET A 403 -47.42 19.51 5.97
C MET A 403 -48.48 18.77 5.14
N LYS A 404 -49.59 18.38 5.77
CA LYS A 404 -50.85 18.13 5.06
C LYS A 404 -51.85 19.21 5.44
N LEU A 405 -52.27 19.93 4.41
CA LEU A 405 -53.33 20.94 4.39
C LEU A 405 -54.65 20.30 4.88
N ARG A 406 -55.42 21.07 5.65
CA ARG A 406 -56.65 20.66 6.32
C ARG A 406 -57.85 21.14 5.49
N ASP A 407 -58.80 20.25 5.21
CA ASP A 407 -60.19 20.63 4.91
C ASP A 407 -61.21 19.70 5.59
N VAL A 408 -62.03 20.33 6.43
CA VAL A 408 -63.47 20.22 6.70
C VAL A 408 -64.17 18.86 6.96
N ALA A 409 -64.48 18.66 8.25
CA ALA A 409 -65.74 18.24 8.92
C ALA A 409 -66.51 16.94 8.54
N ALA A 410 -66.58 15.99 9.50
CA ALA A 410 -67.81 15.57 10.21
C ALA A 410 -67.48 14.62 11.40
N PRO A 411 -68.22 14.64 12.55
CA PRO A 411 -67.92 13.89 13.79
C PRO A 411 -69.03 12.85 14.15
N PRO A 412 -69.10 12.23 15.37
CA PRO A 412 -68.08 11.49 16.13
C PRO A 412 -68.59 10.15 16.77
N THR A 413 -67.69 9.51 17.54
CA THR A 413 -67.88 8.68 18.78
C THR A 413 -67.55 7.18 18.68
N PRO A 414 -67.21 6.49 19.82
CA PRO A 414 -66.09 6.76 20.73
C PRO A 414 -65.41 5.43 21.20
N GLU A 415 -64.62 5.52 22.28
CA GLU A 415 -63.97 4.43 23.05
C GLU A 415 -62.58 3.99 22.54
N ARG A 416 -61.51 3.91 23.34
CA ARG A 416 -61.39 3.87 24.80
C ARG A 416 -59.96 4.27 25.22
N LEU A 417 -59.90 5.23 26.15
CA LEU A 417 -59.10 5.24 27.38
C LEU A 417 -57.68 4.59 27.36
N ARG A 418 -56.71 5.47 27.13
CA ARG A 418 -55.50 5.75 27.95
C ARG A 418 -55.72 5.61 29.48
N PRO A 419 -54.71 5.68 30.39
CA PRO A 419 -53.27 5.96 30.21
C PRO A 419 -52.36 5.17 31.23
N PRO A 420 -51.39 5.74 31.98
CA PRO A 420 -49.96 5.44 31.87
C PRO A 420 -49.32 5.13 33.26
N LEU A 421 -48.00 5.32 33.41
CA LEU A 421 -47.25 5.98 34.52
C LEU A 421 -45.86 5.32 34.69
N LEU A 422 -44.78 6.13 34.70
CA LEU A 422 -43.88 6.44 35.84
C LEU A 422 -43.10 5.23 36.37
N SER A 423 -41.86 5.25 36.83
CA SER A 423 -40.76 6.21 36.92
C SER A 423 -39.63 5.45 37.66
N THR A 424 -38.38 5.82 37.41
CA THR A 424 -37.28 5.93 38.42
C THR A 424 -36.67 4.71 39.14
N LEU A 425 -35.33 4.78 39.21
CA LEU A 425 -34.42 4.60 40.36
C LEU A 425 -33.63 3.28 40.54
N LEU A 426 -32.29 3.47 40.48
CA LEU A 426 -31.23 2.96 41.37
C LEU A 426 -31.22 1.47 41.79
N LYS A 427 -30.14 0.77 41.41
CA LYS A 427 -29.25 0.17 42.42
C LYS A 427 -27.85 -0.14 41.88
N ALA A 428 -26.88 0.17 42.73
CA ALA A 428 -25.45 -0.02 42.59
C ALA A 428 -24.99 -1.23 43.44
N VAL A 429 -24.02 -2.01 42.92
CA VAL A 429 -22.82 -2.58 43.62
C VAL A 429 -23.08 -3.72 44.66
N PRO A 430 -22.12 -4.57 45.12
CA PRO A 430 -20.94 -5.28 44.54
C PRO A 430 -20.94 -6.83 44.83
N ASP A 431 -19.84 -7.52 44.46
CA ASP A 431 -18.99 -8.37 45.33
C ASP A 431 -18.62 -9.81 44.91
N ALA A 432 -17.34 -10.10 45.23
CA ALA A 432 -16.73 -11.39 45.62
C ALA A 432 -16.07 -12.31 44.57
N LEU A 433 -14.76 -12.07 44.37
CA LEU A 433 -13.68 -13.08 44.46
C LEU A 433 -13.69 -13.77 45.85
N PRO A 434 -13.05 -14.94 46.15
CA PRO A 434 -11.70 -15.32 45.68
C PRO A 434 -11.43 -16.84 45.48
N GLY A 435 -10.27 -17.16 44.91
CA GLY A 435 -9.76 -18.54 44.82
C GLY A 435 -8.31 -18.62 44.36
N MET A 436 -7.39 -18.50 45.31
CA MET A 436 -5.98 -18.95 45.27
C MET A 436 -5.84 -19.97 46.42
N PRO A 437 -4.96 -21.00 46.35
CA PRO A 437 -3.57 -20.75 46.80
C PRO A 437 -2.43 -21.65 46.26
N HIS A 438 -1.21 -21.11 46.43
CA HIS A 438 0.09 -21.71 46.78
C HIS A 438 0.90 -22.61 45.82
N ALA A 439 2.11 -22.13 45.45
CA ALA A 439 3.43 -22.65 45.89
C ALA A 439 4.57 -21.82 45.23
N LEU A 440 5.30 -20.95 45.95
CA LEU A 440 6.56 -21.21 46.69
C LEU A 440 7.67 -21.95 45.92
N ARG A 441 8.72 -21.22 45.49
CA ARG A 441 10.11 -21.49 45.90
C ARG A 441 11.07 -20.35 45.52
N ALA A 442 11.89 -19.97 46.50
CA ALA A 442 12.95 -18.98 46.46
C ALA A 442 14.34 -19.67 46.52
N PHE A 443 15.39 -18.84 46.42
CA PHE A 443 16.84 -19.07 46.61
C PHE A 443 17.59 -19.70 45.41
N HIS A 444 18.79 -19.25 44.99
CA HIS A 444 19.89 -18.64 45.76
C HIS A 444 20.79 -17.74 44.88
N ALA A 445 21.44 -16.75 45.50
CA ALA A 445 22.63 -16.04 45.04
C ALA A 445 23.92 -16.65 45.64
N ARG A 446 25.05 -16.51 44.91
CA ARG A 446 26.51 -16.65 45.20
C ARG A 446 27.19 -17.32 43.97
N ASP A 447 28.31 -16.89 43.41
CA ASP A 447 29.37 -15.93 43.77
C ASP A 447 29.76 -15.08 42.54
#